data_AF-A0A1V0M451-F1
#
_entry.id   AF-A0A1V0M451-F1
#
_cell.length_a   1.000
_cell.length_b   1.000
_cell.length_c   1.000
_cell.angle_alpha   90.00
_cell.angle_beta   90.00
_cell.angle_gamma   90.00
#
_symmetry.space_group_name_H-M   'P 1'
#
loop_
_entity.id
_entity.type
_entity.pdbx_description
1 polymer ?
#
loop_
_entity_poly.entity_id
_entity_poly.type
_entity_poly.pdbx_seq_one_letter_code
_entity_poly.pdbx_strand_id
1 'polypeptide(L)'
;MSNNIIGDFLSAAILASGKSQAAIAEEVGYTAHNNISMLKSGKMLFPPEKIPAFSKALNIDEGLLFRIVMQSRYPDIFAIYERHAQTLSEDEKVVLEAFRALKGNAIDPDVAKIKAKLVSDSIRASLLD
;
A
#
# COMPACT_ATOMS: atom_id res chain seq x y z
N MET A 1 -11.37 25.59 0.92
CA MET A 1 -10.93 24.33 0.29
C MET A 1 -11.60 23.21 1.07
N SER A 2 -12.30 22.29 0.42
CA SER A 2 -12.96 21.18 1.11
C SER A 2 -11.91 20.32 1.80
N ASN A 3 -12.08 20.02 3.08
CA ASN A 3 -11.16 19.18 3.84
C ASN A 3 -11.34 17.68 3.48
N ASN A 4 -11.39 17.35 2.19
CA ASN A 4 -11.61 16.00 1.66
C ASN A 4 -10.37 15.51 0.92
N ILE A 5 -9.36 15.09 1.68
CA ILE A 5 -8.08 14.59 1.18
C ILE A 5 -8.25 13.51 0.09
N ILE A 6 -9.19 12.58 0.30
CA ILE A 6 -9.49 11.53 -0.68
C ILE A 6 -10.02 12.15 -1.99
N GLY A 7 -10.94 13.12 -1.88
CA GLY A 7 -11.51 13.76 -3.06
C GLY A 7 -10.51 14.59 -3.84
N ASP A 8 -9.60 15.28 -3.15
CA ASP A 8 -8.52 16.04 -3.77
C ASP A 8 -7.51 15.11 -4.47
N PHE A 9 -7.13 14.01 -3.79
CA PHE A 9 -6.27 12.97 -4.38
C PHE A 9 -6.91 12.35 -5.62
N LEU A 10 -8.19 11.95 -5.56
CA LEU A 10 -8.90 11.41 -6.71
C LEU A 10 -8.99 12.43 -7.84
N SER A 11 -9.22 13.71 -7.53
CA SER A 11 -9.26 14.77 -8.54
C SER A 11 -7.95 14.87 -9.32
N ALA A 12 -6.82 14.83 -8.61
CA ALA A 12 -5.50 14.84 -9.21
C ALA A 12 -5.21 13.56 -10.01
N ALA A 13 -5.53 12.39 -9.47
CA ALA A 13 -5.32 11.10 -10.13
C ALA A 13 -6.16 10.96 -11.41
N ILE A 14 -7.41 11.41 -11.40
CA ILE A 14 -8.29 11.45 -12.58
C ILE A 14 -7.66 12.33 -13.66
N LEU A 15 -7.22 13.54 -13.30
CA LEU A 15 -6.58 14.46 -14.23
C LEU A 15 -5.31 13.84 -14.84
N ALA A 16 -4.45 13.23 -14.01
CA ALA A 16 -3.22 12.58 -14.46
C ALA A 16 -3.46 11.36 -15.35
N SER A 17 -4.55 10.62 -15.14
CA SER A 17 -4.91 9.45 -15.94
C SER A 17 -5.36 9.78 -17.36
N GLY A 18 -5.82 11.02 -17.61
CA GLY A 18 -6.44 11.43 -18.86
C GLY A 18 -7.82 10.79 -19.14
N LYS A 19 -8.33 9.95 -18.24
CA LYS A 19 -9.62 9.26 -18.40
C LYS A 19 -10.79 10.16 -18.00
N SER A 20 -11.93 9.96 -18.67
CA SER A 20 -13.18 10.59 -18.26
C SER A 20 -13.72 9.95 -16.98
N GLN A 21 -14.48 10.71 -16.18
CA GLN A 21 -15.12 10.16 -14.97
C GLN A 21 -16.10 9.02 -15.31
N ALA A 22 -16.74 9.06 -16.48
CA ALA A 22 -17.64 8.00 -16.92
C ALA A 22 -16.90 6.69 -17.21
N ALA A 23 -15.76 6.76 -17.91
CA ALA A 23 -14.92 5.59 -18.17
C ALA A 23 -14.40 4.98 -16.86
N ILE A 24 -13.95 5.81 -15.91
CA ILE A 24 -13.50 5.33 -14.61
C ILE A 24 -14.66 4.69 -13.83
N ALA A 25 -15.84 5.31 -13.84
CA ALA A 25 -17.03 4.75 -13.19
C ALA A 25 -17.35 3.34 -13.70
N GLU A 26 -17.32 3.15 -15.01
CA GLU A 26 -17.52 1.84 -15.64
C GLU A 26 -16.44 0.84 -15.23
N GLU A 27 -15.15 1.21 -15.34
CA GLU A 27 -14.02 0.35 -14.97
C GLU A 27 -14.04 -0.10 -13.50
N VAL A 28 -14.50 0.76 -12.59
CA VAL A 28 -14.62 0.43 -11.17
C VAL A 28 -15.97 -0.20 -10.80
N GLY A 29 -16.84 -0.41 -11.79
CA GLY A 29 -18.13 -1.10 -11.63
C GLY A 29 -19.19 -0.26 -10.91
N TYR A 30 -19.26 1.03 -11.20
CA TYR A 30 -20.39 1.89 -10.83
C TYR A 30 -21.38 2.02 -11.99
N THR A 31 -22.66 1.84 -11.67
CA THR A 31 -23.76 2.03 -12.63
C THR A 31 -24.21 3.49 -12.72
N ALA A 32 -24.05 4.26 -11.64
CA ALA A 32 -24.44 5.65 -11.56
C ALA A 32 -23.28 6.59 -11.92
N HIS A 33 -23.49 7.39 -12.96
CA HIS A 33 -22.51 8.32 -13.55
C HIS A 33 -21.98 9.37 -12.56
N ASN A 34 -22.74 9.69 -11.50
CA ASN A 34 -22.40 10.73 -10.52
C ASN A 34 -21.56 10.21 -9.34
N ASN A 35 -21.30 8.90 -9.22
CA ASN A 35 -20.56 8.33 -8.09
C ASN A 35 -19.16 8.94 -7.92
N ILE A 36 -18.43 9.11 -9.02
CA ILE A 36 -17.09 9.72 -8.99
C ILE A 36 -17.15 11.17 -8.49
N SER A 37 -18.15 11.94 -8.93
CA SER A 37 -18.38 13.31 -8.46
C SER A 37 -18.74 13.37 -6.97
N MET A 38 -19.57 12.44 -6.50
CA MET A 38 -19.94 12.35 -5.09
C MET A 38 -18.75 11.97 -4.19
N LEU A 39 -17.85 11.10 -4.66
CA LEU A 39 -16.61 10.75 -3.96
C LEU A 39 -15.68 11.98 -3.86
N LYS A 40 -15.47 12.69 -4.97
CA LYS A 40 -14.64 13.90 -5.01
C LYS A 40 -15.15 15.00 -4.08
N SER A 41 -16.47 15.23 -4.07
CA SER A 41 -17.10 16.22 -3.20
C SER A 41 -17.25 15.76 -1.74
N GLY A 42 -16.96 14.50 -1.44
CA GLY A 42 -17.08 13.93 -0.09
C GLY A 42 -18.52 13.62 0.34
N LYS A 43 -19.50 13.77 -0.58
CA LYS A 43 -20.90 13.41 -0.36
C LYS A 43 -21.11 11.90 -0.27
N MET A 44 -20.21 11.13 -0.86
CA MET A 44 -20.15 9.68 -0.73
C MET A 44 -18.82 9.28 -0.08
N LEU A 45 -18.87 8.33 0.84
CA LEU A 45 -17.67 7.73 1.43
C LEU A 45 -16.96 6.88 0.38
N PHE A 46 -15.63 6.88 0.43
CA PHE A 46 -14.85 5.98 -0.41
C PHE A 46 -14.95 4.54 0.13
N PRO A 47 -15.49 3.58 -0.64
CA PRO A 47 -15.56 2.17 -0.24
C PRO A 47 -14.16 1.52 -0.29
N PRO A 48 -13.58 1.06 0.84
CA PRO A 48 -12.25 0.44 0.87
C PRO A 48 -12.10 -0.77 -0.06
N GLU A 49 -13.16 -1.55 -0.25
CA GLU A 49 -13.17 -2.71 -1.16
C GLU A 49 -12.99 -2.33 -2.64
N LYS A 50 -13.19 -1.06 -3.02
CA LYS A 50 -12.95 -0.57 -4.38
C LYS A 50 -11.52 -0.08 -4.60
N ILE A 51 -10.65 -0.06 -3.58
CA ILE A 51 -9.25 0.38 -3.70
C ILE A 51 -8.55 -0.33 -4.89
N PRO A 52 -8.58 -1.67 -5.04
CA PRO A 52 -7.87 -2.33 -6.14
C PRO A 52 -8.40 -1.91 -7.53
N ALA A 53 -9.72 -1.74 -7.65
CA ALA A 53 -10.35 -1.32 -8.89
C ALA A 53 -9.96 0.11 -9.28
N PHE A 54 -9.96 1.04 -8.32
CA PHE A 54 -9.52 2.42 -8.54
C PHE A 54 -8.03 2.49 -8.86
N SER A 55 -7.20 1.71 -8.16
CA SER A 55 -5.76 1.65 -8.40
C SER A 55 -5.43 1.19 -9.81
N LYS A 56 -6.12 0.15 -10.29
CA LYS A 56 -6.01 -0.30 -11.67
C LYS A 56 -6.52 0.74 -12.66
N ALA A 57 -7.70 1.31 -12.43
CA ALA A 57 -8.34 2.24 -13.35
C ALA A 57 -7.54 3.54 -13.51
N LEU A 58 -6.94 4.04 -12.42
CA LEU A 58 -6.18 5.29 -12.38
C LEU A 58 -4.66 5.09 -12.52
N ASN A 59 -4.19 3.84 -12.60
CA ASN A 59 -2.76 3.48 -12.62
C ASN A 59 -1.97 4.12 -11.46
N ILE A 60 -2.47 3.93 -10.24
CA ILE A 60 -1.86 4.43 -8.99
C ILE A 60 -1.49 3.29 -8.07
N ASP A 61 -0.47 3.51 -7.23
CA ASP A 61 -0.06 2.53 -6.21
C ASP A 61 -1.22 2.20 -5.25
N GLU A 62 -1.53 0.91 -5.14
CA GLU A 62 -2.63 0.42 -4.30
C GLU A 62 -2.36 0.67 -2.82
N GLY A 63 -1.11 0.47 -2.38
CA GLY A 63 -0.72 0.73 -1.00
C GLY A 63 -0.88 2.20 -0.61
N LEU A 64 -0.57 3.13 -1.52
CA LEU A 64 -0.74 4.56 -1.32
C LEU A 64 -2.22 4.92 -1.18
N LEU A 65 -3.07 4.47 -2.11
CA LEU A 65 -4.51 4.74 -2.02
C LEU A 65 -5.10 4.15 -0.74
N PHE A 66 -4.70 2.93 -0.36
CA PHE A 66 -5.08 2.31 0.91
C PHE A 66 -4.71 3.17 2.11
N ARG A 67 -3.45 3.61 2.23
CA ARG A 67 -3.01 4.47 3.34
C ARG A 67 -3.82 5.76 3.40
N ILE A 68 -4.04 6.43 2.27
CA ILE A 68 -4.81 7.68 2.21
C ILE A 68 -6.25 7.45 2.70
N VAL A 69 -6.93 6.42 2.19
CA VAL A 69 -8.32 6.12 2.56
C VAL A 69 -8.42 5.76 4.04
N MET A 70 -7.54 4.86 4.51
CA MET A 70 -7.57 4.35 5.87
C MET A 70 -7.20 5.43 6.90
N GLN A 71 -6.15 6.22 6.66
CA GLN A 71 -5.78 7.33 7.54
C GLN A 71 -6.86 8.42 7.61
N SER A 72 -7.52 8.70 6.47
CA SER A 72 -8.51 9.78 6.40
C SER A 72 -9.87 9.40 6.99
N ARG A 73 -10.28 8.12 6.91
CA ARG A 73 -11.64 7.68 7.25
C ARG A 73 -11.72 6.68 8.39
N TYR A 74 -10.65 5.90 8.58
CA TYR A 74 -10.62 4.80 9.54
C TYR A 74 -9.32 4.86 10.38
N PRO A 75 -8.97 6.02 10.97
CA PRO A 75 -7.67 6.22 11.62
C PRO A 75 -7.41 5.23 12.76
N ASP A 76 -8.43 4.90 13.56
CA ASP A 76 -8.29 3.95 14.68
C ASP A 76 -8.07 2.51 14.18
N ILE A 77 -8.76 2.10 13.13
CA ILE A 77 -8.57 0.78 12.49
C ILE A 77 -7.20 0.72 11.84
N PHE A 78 -6.78 1.79 11.17
CA PHE A 78 -5.46 1.89 10.56
C PHE A 78 -4.36 1.84 11.62
N ALA A 79 -4.52 2.49 12.77
CA ALA A 79 -3.58 2.41 13.88
C ALA A 79 -3.48 1.00 14.47
N ILE A 80 -4.59 0.26 14.57
CA ILE A 80 -4.57 -1.16 14.94
C ILE A 80 -3.76 -1.95 13.90
N TYR A 81 -4.05 -1.75 12.61
CA TYR A 81 -3.28 -2.37 11.54
C TYR A 81 -1.79 -2.03 11.66
N GLU A 82 -1.40 -0.76 11.76
CA GLU A 82 0.01 -0.36 11.87
C GLU A 82 0.73 -0.96 13.08
N ARG A 83 0.07 -1.08 14.24
CA ARG A 83 0.62 -1.75 15.42
C ARG A 83 0.88 -3.24 15.21
N HIS A 84 0.11 -3.89 14.34
CA HIS A 84 0.14 -5.34 14.13
C HIS A 84 0.69 -5.77 12.76
N ALA A 85 0.86 -4.83 11.83
CA ALA A 85 1.36 -5.03 10.47
C ALA A 85 2.89 -5.25 10.42
N GLN A 86 3.50 -5.50 11.59
CA GLN A 86 4.89 -5.90 11.81
C GLN A 86 5.93 -4.80 11.53
N THR A 87 6.04 -3.84 12.45
CA THR A 87 7.31 -3.13 12.64
C THR A 87 8.38 -4.14 12.98
N LEU A 88 9.40 -4.26 12.12
CA LEU A 88 10.68 -4.88 12.50
C LEU A 88 11.15 -4.20 13.78
N SER A 89 11.50 -4.97 14.80
CA SER A 89 12.23 -4.45 15.95
C SER A 89 13.59 -3.89 15.48
N GLU A 90 14.22 -3.03 16.28
CA GLU A 90 15.49 -2.38 15.86
C GLU A 90 16.58 -3.42 15.55
N ASP A 91 16.62 -4.54 16.26
CA ASP A 91 17.50 -5.67 15.98
C ASP A 91 17.12 -6.41 14.69
N GLU A 92 15.83 -6.63 14.41
CA GLU A 92 15.38 -7.21 13.14
C GLU A 92 15.73 -6.33 11.93
N LYS A 93 15.70 -5.00 12.09
CA LYS A 93 16.12 -4.04 11.04
C LYS A 93 17.60 -4.21 10.71
N VAL A 94 18.47 -4.30 11.72
CA VAL A 94 19.92 -4.50 11.54
C VAL A 94 20.19 -5.79 10.77
N VAL A 95 19.50 -6.88 11.13
CA VAL A 95 19.65 -8.17 10.42
C VAL A 95 19.20 -8.05 8.96
N LEU A 96 18.09 -7.37 8.69
CA LEU A 96 17.57 -7.21 7.34
C LEU A 96 18.49 -6.34 6.47
N GLU A 97 19.08 -5.27 7.02
CA GLU A 97 20.05 -4.43 6.33
C GLU A 97 21.32 -5.19 5.96
N ALA A 98 21.88 -5.95 6.91
CA ALA A 98 23.03 -6.81 6.65
C ALA A 98 22.75 -7.85 5.55
N PHE A 99 21.56 -8.47 5.60
CA PHE A 99 21.13 -9.40 4.56
C PHE A 99 21.02 -8.74 3.18
N ARG A 100 20.43 -7.54 3.09
CA ARG A 100 20.29 -6.79 1.82
C ARG A 100 21.66 -6.43 1.22
N ALA A 101 22.61 -5.99 2.06
CA ALA A 101 23.97 -5.71 1.62
C ALA A 101 24.67 -6.96 1.06
N LEU A 102 24.47 -8.13 1.70
CA LEU A 102 25.08 -9.40 1.29
C LEU A 102 24.38 -10.06 0.08
N LYS A 103 23.06 -9.85 -0.07
CA LYS A 103 22.28 -10.38 -1.20
C LYS A 103 22.63 -9.66 -2.50
N GLY A 104 22.88 -8.35 -2.45
CA GLY A 104 23.02 -7.52 -3.66
C GLY A 104 21.75 -7.59 -4.54
N ASN A 105 21.90 -7.41 -5.86
CA ASN A 105 20.78 -7.46 -6.82
C ASN A 105 20.36 -8.88 -7.24
N ALA A 106 20.80 -9.93 -6.56
CA ALA A 106 20.46 -11.30 -6.93
C ALA A 106 18.96 -11.57 -6.71
N ILE A 107 18.22 -11.83 -7.79
CA ILE A 107 16.76 -12.05 -7.78
C ILE A 107 16.42 -13.50 -7.40
N ASP A 108 17.39 -14.42 -7.49
CA ASP A 108 17.15 -15.85 -7.32
C ASP A 108 16.68 -16.21 -5.88
N PRO A 109 15.42 -16.68 -5.72
CA PRO A 109 14.86 -17.05 -4.43
C PRO A 109 15.59 -18.21 -3.74
N ASP A 110 16.21 -19.11 -4.49
CA ASP A 110 16.90 -20.27 -3.92
C ASP A 110 18.27 -19.89 -3.37
N VAL A 111 18.94 -18.92 -3.99
CA VAL A 111 20.15 -18.28 -3.42
C VAL A 111 19.82 -17.53 -2.13
N ALA A 112 18.67 -16.85 -2.09
CA ALA A 112 18.21 -16.16 -0.88
C ALA A 112 17.93 -17.13 0.28
N LYS A 113 17.31 -18.29 0.01
CA LYS A 113 17.08 -19.34 1.02
C LYS A 113 18.37 -19.94 1.57
N ILE A 114 19.34 -20.25 0.69
CA ILE A 114 20.63 -20.82 1.09
C ILE A 114 21.38 -19.85 2.00
N LYS A 115 21.44 -18.56 1.62
CA LYS A 115 22.11 -17.52 2.41
C LYS A 115 21.41 -17.26 3.74
N ALA A 116 20.07 -17.21 3.76
CA ALA A 116 19.31 -17.02 5.00
C ALA A 116 19.53 -18.17 6.01
N LYS A 117 19.59 -19.41 5.53
CA LYS A 117 19.89 -20.58 6.38
C LYS A 117 21.30 -20.52 6.96
N LEU A 118 22.30 -20.22 6.13
CA LEU A 118 23.69 -20.07 6.58
C LEU A 118 23.83 -18.98 7.67
N VAL A 119 23.19 -17.83 7.48
CA VAL A 119 23.19 -16.74 8.48
C VAL A 119 22.53 -17.19 9.79
N SER A 120 21.39 -17.87 9.72
CA SER A 120 20.69 -18.36 10.91
C SER A 120 21.51 -19.41 11.68
N ASP A 121 22.20 -20.30 10.96
CA ASP A 121 23.05 -21.34 11.56
C ASP A 121 24.31 -20.73 12.20
N SER A 122 24.93 -19.72 11.58
CA SER A 122 26.05 -18.99 12.19
C SER A 122 25.66 -18.20 13.43
N ILE A 123 24.49 -17.54 13.43
CA ILE A 123 23.98 -16.84 14.62
C ILE A 123 23.72 -17.82 15.76
N ARG A 124 23.14 -19.00 15.48
CA ARG A 124 22.95 -20.04 16.50
C ARG A 124 24.25 -20.55 17.10
N ALA A 125 25.28 -20.74 16.27
CA ALA A 125 26.60 -21.17 16.74
C ALA A 125 27.21 -20.13 17.69
N SER A 126 27.15 -18.84 17.33
CA SER A 126 27.71 -17.75 18.15
C SER A 126 26.92 -17.40 19.42
N LEU A 127 25.69 -17.91 19.58
CA LEU A 127 24.86 -17.70 20.79
C LEU A 127 24.93 -18.88 21.79
N LEU A 128 25.57 -19.99 21.41
CA LEU A 128 25.70 -21.20 22.23
C LEU A 128 27.14 -21.42 22.76
N ASP A 129 28.08 -20.56 22.37
CA ASP A 129 29.44 -20.43 22.92
C ASP A 129 29.49 -19.29 23.97
#